data_AF-A0A0E0JSZ8-F1
#
_entry.id   AF-A0A0E0JSZ8-F1
#
_cell.length_a   1.000
_cell.length_b   1.000
_cell.length_c   1.000
_cell.angle_alpha   90.00
_cell.angle_beta   90.00
_cell.angle_gamma   90.00
#
_symmetry.space_group_name_H-M   'P 1'
#
loop_
_entity.id
_entity.type
_entity.pdbx_description
1 polymer ?
#
loop_
_entity_poly.entity_id
_entity_poly.type
_entity_poly.pdbx_seq_one_letter_code
_entity_poly.pdbx_strand_id
1 'polypeptide(L)'
;MTKLTMGQEAVTAAAAVELGVKRGEPTLVAPASETKTGLYYLSNLDQNIAVIVQTVYCFAAADGGAAAGDALRESLSRVLVHYYPLAGRLTLTDDGKLIVDCTGEGAVFVDAVADVAMADVGDITRPDPGVLGELVYSVPGAKNVLEMPLLAAQART
;
A
#
# COMPACT_ATOMS: atom_id res chain seq x y z
N MET A 1 -24.79 41.72 -37.45
CA MET A 1 -25.03 40.36 -36.93
C MET A 1 -23.86 39.49 -37.37
N THR A 2 -22.85 39.33 -36.50
CA THR A 2 -21.68 38.48 -36.78
C THR A 2 -21.59 37.49 -35.64
N LYS A 3 -21.81 36.22 -35.94
CA LYS A 3 -21.85 35.11 -34.97
C LYS A 3 -20.41 34.68 -34.70
N LEU A 4 -19.86 35.01 -33.53
CA LEU A 4 -18.60 34.41 -33.06
C LEU A 4 -18.90 32.96 -32.66
N THR A 5 -18.27 32.01 -33.34
CA THR A 5 -18.25 30.61 -32.93
C THR A 5 -17.02 30.43 -32.05
N MET A 6 -17.23 30.14 -30.76
CA MET A 6 -16.19 29.66 -29.86
C MET A 6 -15.92 28.20 -30.21
N GLY A 7 -14.70 27.91 -30.70
CA GLY A 7 -14.23 26.54 -30.86
C GLY A 7 -14.02 25.92 -29.48
N GLN A 8 -14.75 24.85 -29.18
CA GLN A 8 -14.39 23.96 -28.08
C GLN A 8 -13.21 23.12 -28.58
N GLU A 9 -12.00 23.42 -28.09
CA GLU A 9 -10.91 22.46 -28.15
C GLU A 9 -11.29 21.28 -27.25
N ALA A 10 -11.44 20.12 -27.88
CA ALA A 10 -11.60 18.86 -27.18
C ALA A 10 -10.29 18.57 -26.43
N VAL A 11 -10.35 18.59 -25.10
CA VAL A 11 -9.30 18.02 -24.26
C VAL A 11 -9.27 16.52 -24.58
N THR A 12 -8.26 16.10 -25.31
CA THR A 12 -7.98 14.69 -25.57
C THR A 12 -7.59 14.08 -24.22
N ALA A 13 -8.42 13.16 -23.73
CA ALA A 13 -8.05 12.32 -22.60
C ALA A 13 -6.78 11.55 -23.00
N ALA A 14 -5.70 11.73 -22.25
CA ALA A 14 -4.54 10.86 -22.37
C ALA A 14 -5.02 9.42 -22.20
N ALA A 15 -4.62 8.53 -23.11
CA ALA A 15 -4.93 7.11 -22.99
C ALA A 15 -4.42 6.64 -21.61
N ALA A 16 -5.30 6.03 -20.82
CA ALA A 16 -4.92 5.45 -19.54
C ALA A 16 -3.84 4.41 -19.81
N VAL A 17 -2.67 4.59 -19.19
CA VAL A 17 -1.60 3.59 -19.21
C VAL A 17 -2.05 2.46 -18.30
N GLU A 18 -2.45 1.33 -18.88
CA GLU A 18 -2.77 0.11 -18.14
C GLU A 18 -1.45 -0.58 -17.80
N LEU A 19 -1.05 -0.58 -16.52
CA LEU A 19 0.29 -1.02 -16.10
C LEU A 19 0.42 -2.56 -16.06
N GLY A 20 -0.67 -3.29 -16.27
CA GLY A 20 -0.65 -4.75 -16.40
C GLY A 20 -0.10 -5.49 -15.17
N VAL A 21 -0.34 -4.96 -13.97
CA VAL A 21 0.23 -5.47 -12.72
C VAL A 21 -0.42 -6.81 -12.34
N LYS A 22 0.35 -7.90 -12.43
CA LYS A 22 -0.03 -9.24 -11.97
C LYS A 22 0.43 -9.43 -10.53
N ARG A 23 -0.50 -9.72 -9.63
CA ARG A 23 -0.24 -9.93 -8.20
C ARG A 23 -0.33 -11.42 -7.86
N GLY A 24 0.59 -11.90 -7.04
CA GLY A 24 0.54 -13.20 -6.41
C GLY A 24 -0.45 -13.24 -5.25
N GLU A 25 -0.52 -14.38 -4.58
CA GLU A 25 -1.34 -14.53 -3.38
C GLU A 25 -0.77 -13.69 -2.22
N PRO A 26 -1.62 -12.94 -1.49
CA PRO A 26 -1.18 -12.25 -0.29
C PRO A 26 -0.70 -13.21 0.78
N THR A 27 0.46 -12.93 1.36
CA THR A 27 1.06 -13.72 2.44
C THR A 27 1.27 -12.86 3.67
N LEU A 28 1.34 -13.48 4.85
CA LEU A 28 1.67 -12.78 6.09
C LEU A 28 3.16 -12.90 6.38
N VAL A 29 3.77 -11.77 6.72
CA VAL A 29 5.14 -11.68 7.24
C VAL A 29 5.06 -11.41 8.72
N ALA A 30 5.32 -12.44 9.53
CA ALA A 30 5.35 -12.34 10.97
C ALA A 30 6.64 -11.64 11.47
N PRO A 31 6.63 -11.07 12.69
CA PRO A 31 7.85 -10.58 13.34
C PRO A 31 8.91 -11.69 13.45
N ALA A 32 10.19 -11.33 13.31
CA ALA A 32 11.30 -12.29 13.32
C ALA A 32 11.54 -12.96 14.69
N SER A 33 10.97 -12.39 15.76
CA SER A 33 10.98 -12.91 17.12
C SER A 33 9.69 -12.51 17.84
N GLU A 34 9.43 -13.12 18.99
CA GLU A 34 8.29 -12.73 19.84
C GLU A 34 8.29 -11.23 20.15
N THR A 35 7.10 -10.64 20.13
CA THR A 35 6.85 -9.23 20.42
C THR A 35 5.90 -9.10 21.59
N LYS A 36 5.73 -7.87 22.09
CA LYS A 36 4.65 -7.57 23.03
C LYS A 36 3.31 -7.90 22.37
N THR A 37 2.44 -8.54 23.13
CA THR A 37 1.08 -8.92 22.71
C THR A 37 0.04 -8.21 23.55
N GLY A 38 -1.19 -8.18 23.05
CA GLY A 38 -2.34 -7.54 23.70
C GLY A 38 -2.68 -6.18 23.09
N LEU A 39 -3.41 -5.38 23.86
CA LEU A 39 -4.05 -4.18 23.33
C LEU A 39 -3.11 -2.97 23.35
N TYR A 40 -2.95 -2.33 22.20
CA TYR A 40 -2.21 -1.08 22.02
C TYR A 40 -3.19 0.08 21.78
N TYR A 41 -3.29 0.97 22.77
CA TYR A 41 -4.19 2.12 22.76
C TYR A 41 -3.67 3.22 21.86
N LEU A 42 -4.52 3.64 20.92
CA LEU A 42 -4.24 4.73 20.00
C LEU A 42 -4.55 6.09 20.64
N SER A 43 -3.81 7.13 20.24
CA SER A 43 -3.99 8.48 20.75
C SER A 43 -5.28 9.12 20.24
N ASN A 44 -5.72 10.21 20.86
CA ASN A 44 -6.89 10.97 20.38
C ASN A 44 -6.73 11.47 18.93
N LEU A 45 -5.50 11.72 18.47
CA LEU A 45 -5.26 12.12 17.08
C LEU A 45 -5.59 10.97 16.12
N ASP A 46 -5.13 9.77 16.47
CA ASP A 46 -5.36 8.54 15.69
C ASP A 46 -6.85 8.18 15.62
N GLN A 47 -7.64 8.52 16.66
CA GLN A 47 -9.10 8.33 16.65
C GLN A 47 -9.82 9.18 15.59
N ASN A 48 -9.25 10.33 15.22
CA ASN A 48 -9.88 11.30 14.33
C ASN A 48 -9.31 11.25 12.90
N ILE A 49 -8.13 10.65 12.71
CA ILE A 49 -7.40 10.62 11.43
C ILE A 49 -7.09 9.16 11.07
N ALA A 50 -8.14 8.38 10.81
CA ALA A 50 -8.02 7.03 10.28
C ALA A 50 -8.01 7.06 8.74
N VAL A 51 -6.88 7.48 8.17
CA VAL A 51 -6.69 7.59 6.71
C VAL A 51 -5.71 6.53 6.22
N ILE A 52 -6.07 5.84 5.14
CA ILE A 52 -5.17 4.91 4.47
C ILE A 52 -4.15 5.73 3.69
N VAL A 53 -2.87 5.56 4.04
CA VAL A 53 -1.77 6.18 3.31
C VAL A 53 -1.20 5.16 2.33
N GLN A 54 -1.14 5.53 1.06
CA GLN A 54 -0.55 4.74 -0.01
C GLN A 54 0.70 5.45 -0.51
N THR A 55 1.79 4.71 -0.70
CA THR A 55 3.07 5.27 -1.14
C THR A 55 3.77 4.30 -2.07
N VAL A 56 4.31 4.84 -3.17
CA VAL A 56 5.06 4.09 -4.17
C VAL A 56 6.52 4.53 -4.11
N TYR A 57 7.43 3.56 -4.00
CA TYR A 57 8.87 3.80 -4.06
C TYR A 57 9.45 3.10 -5.30
N CYS A 58 10.14 3.85 -6.15
CA CYS A 58 10.77 3.34 -7.36
C CYS A 58 12.28 3.30 -7.17
N PHE A 59 12.87 2.13 -7.44
CA PHE A 59 14.31 1.90 -7.35
C PHE A 59 14.82 1.44 -8.72
N ALA A 60 15.93 2.04 -9.17
CA ALA A 60 16.62 1.54 -10.36
C ALA A 60 17.17 0.14 -10.08
N ALA A 61 17.06 -0.77 -11.07
CA ALA A 61 17.62 -2.10 -10.94
C ALA A 61 19.14 -2.05 -10.85
N ALA A 62 19.72 -2.75 -9.86
CA ALA A 62 21.12 -3.12 -9.87
C ALA A 62 21.32 -4.42 -10.66
N ASP A 63 22.54 -4.67 -11.13
CA ASP A 63 22.88 -5.92 -11.82
C ASP A 63 22.53 -7.13 -10.91
N GLY A 64 21.67 -8.04 -11.39
CA GLY A 64 21.24 -9.24 -10.65
C GLY A 64 19.91 -9.15 -9.89
N GLY A 65 18.97 -8.31 -10.35
CA GLY A 65 17.70 -7.91 -9.71
C GLY A 65 16.66 -8.95 -9.23
N ALA A 66 17.04 -10.20 -8.92
CA ALA A 66 16.15 -11.25 -8.43
C ALA A 66 16.04 -11.35 -6.89
N ALA A 67 16.75 -10.51 -6.11
CA ALA A 67 16.84 -10.65 -4.64
C ALA A 67 16.08 -9.59 -3.83
N ALA A 68 15.44 -8.60 -4.47
CA ALA A 68 14.88 -7.45 -3.77
C ALA A 68 13.65 -7.81 -2.92
N GLY A 69 12.72 -8.61 -3.46
CA GLY A 69 11.51 -8.99 -2.73
C GLY A 69 11.79 -9.85 -1.51
N ASP A 70 12.69 -10.83 -1.61
CA ASP A 70 13.12 -11.65 -0.47
C ASP A 70 13.82 -10.80 0.60
N ALA A 71 14.71 -9.89 0.20
CA ALA A 71 15.36 -8.97 1.13
C ALA A 71 14.36 -8.02 1.82
N LEU A 72 13.34 -7.54 1.08
CA LEU A 72 12.27 -6.72 1.63
C LEU A 72 11.39 -7.52 2.60
N ARG A 73 11.04 -8.76 2.26
CA ARG A 73 10.27 -9.67 3.11
C ARG A 73 11.01 -9.97 4.42
N GLU A 74 12.30 -10.29 4.33
CA GLU A 74 13.13 -10.58 5.49
C GLU A 74 13.36 -9.33 6.37
N SER A 75 13.61 -8.18 5.75
CA SER A 75 13.76 -6.91 6.48
C SER A 75 12.46 -6.46 7.16
N LEU A 76 11.31 -6.67 6.52
CA LEU A 76 10.00 -6.42 7.12
C LEU A 76 9.81 -7.26 8.39
N SER A 77 10.11 -8.56 8.33
CA SER A 77 10.04 -9.43 9.51
C SER A 77 10.88 -8.91 10.69
N ARG A 78 12.10 -8.41 10.42
CA ARG A 78 12.96 -7.80 11.47
C ARG A 78 12.39 -6.49 12.01
N VAL A 79 11.90 -5.60 11.13
CA VAL A 79 11.34 -4.30 11.52
C VAL A 79 10.09 -4.48 12.38
N LEU A 80 9.25 -5.48 12.08
CA LEU A 80 8.05 -5.77 12.85
C LEU A 80 8.33 -6.17 14.31
N VAL A 81 9.56 -6.57 14.67
CA VAL A 81 9.93 -6.76 16.08
C VAL A 81 9.88 -5.43 16.84
N HIS A 82 10.35 -4.35 16.20
CA HIS A 82 10.40 -3.02 16.80
C HIS A 82 9.08 -2.25 16.63
N TYR A 83 8.39 -2.46 15.51
CA TYR A 83 7.12 -1.84 15.16
C TYR A 83 5.96 -2.85 15.25
N TYR A 84 5.94 -3.61 16.34
CA TYR A 84 5.02 -4.73 16.56
C TYR A 84 3.53 -4.41 16.38
N PRO A 85 3.00 -3.19 16.65
CA PRO A 85 1.59 -2.92 16.38
C PRO A 85 1.21 -3.09 14.91
N LEU A 86 2.15 -2.87 13.97
CA LEU A 86 1.89 -3.04 12.54
C LEU A 86 1.64 -4.50 12.12
N ALA A 87 2.02 -5.47 12.97
CA ALA A 87 1.71 -6.89 12.79
C ALA A 87 0.37 -7.31 13.41
N GLY A 88 -0.38 -6.37 14.00
CA GLY A 88 -1.67 -6.61 14.64
C GLY A 88 -2.88 -6.31 13.74
N ARG A 89 -4.05 -6.16 14.36
CA ARG A 89 -5.32 -5.81 13.70
C ARG A 89 -5.97 -4.62 14.38
N LEU A 90 -6.56 -3.74 13.58
CA LEU A 90 -7.37 -2.65 14.10
C LEU A 90 -8.72 -3.21 14.57
N THR A 91 -9.15 -2.82 15.76
CA THR A 91 -10.44 -3.21 16.35
C THR A 91 -11.02 -2.05 17.16
N LEU A 92 -12.15 -2.28 17.81
CA LEU A 92 -12.83 -1.30 18.65
C LEU A 92 -12.85 -1.77 20.10
N THR A 93 -12.69 -0.82 21.01
CA THR A 93 -13.04 -1.00 22.43
C THR A 93 -14.56 -0.98 22.63
N ASP A 94 -15.02 -1.38 23.82
CA ASP A 94 -16.45 -1.35 24.18
C ASP A 94 -17.08 0.06 24.09
N ASP A 95 -16.27 1.12 24.28
CA ASP A 95 -16.67 2.52 24.13
C ASP A 95 -16.49 3.07 22.70
N GLY A 96 -16.17 2.19 21.73
CA GLY A 96 -16.14 2.51 20.31
C GLY A 96 -14.87 3.24 19.84
N LYS A 97 -13.77 3.16 20.59
CA LYS A 97 -12.48 3.75 20.19
C LYS A 97 -11.64 2.74 19.42
N LEU A 98 -10.93 3.23 18.41
CA LEU A 98 -9.94 2.46 17.67
C LEU A 98 -8.80 2.02 18.59
N ILE A 99 -8.48 0.73 18.53
CA ILE A 99 -7.40 0.11 19.27
C ILE A 99 -6.73 -0.94 18.38
N VAL A 100 -5.45 -1.21 18.61
CA VAL A 100 -4.75 -2.27 17.90
C VAL A 100 -4.67 -3.50 18.80
N ASP A 101 -5.19 -4.62 18.31
CA ASP A 101 -4.90 -5.93 18.90
C ASP A 101 -3.57 -6.45 18.32
N CYS A 102 -2.52 -6.43 19.14
CA CYS A 102 -1.19 -6.89 18.76
C CYS A 102 -1.11 -8.43 18.82
N THR A 103 -1.68 -9.08 17.81
CA THR A 103 -1.70 -10.55 17.66
C THR A 103 -0.36 -11.13 17.22
N GLY A 104 0.47 -10.33 16.55
CA GLY A 104 1.74 -10.79 15.96
C GLY A 104 1.57 -11.65 14.69
N GLU A 105 0.35 -11.76 14.15
CA GLU A 105 0.05 -12.53 12.93
C GLU A 105 0.84 -12.04 11.72
N GLY A 106 1.24 -10.76 11.71
CA GLY A 106 2.11 -10.19 10.69
C GLY A 106 1.44 -9.16 9.80
N ALA A 107 2.27 -8.53 8.98
CA ALA A 107 1.87 -7.60 7.94
C ALA A 107 1.62 -8.34 6.62
N VAL A 108 0.75 -7.77 5.77
CA VAL A 108 0.47 -8.36 4.45
C VAL A 108 1.61 -8.05 3.50
N PHE A 109 2.08 -9.05 2.76
CA PHE A 109 3.07 -8.93 1.71
C PHE A 109 2.59 -9.60 0.42
N VAL A 110 2.64 -8.86 -0.68
CA VAL A 110 2.18 -9.29 -1.99
C VAL A 110 3.31 -9.19 -3.00
N ASP A 111 3.62 -10.31 -3.63
CA ASP A 111 4.51 -10.37 -4.77
C ASP A 111 3.79 -9.86 -6.02
N ALA A 112 4.43 -9.00 -6.81
CA ALA A 112 3.80 -8.45 -8.01
C ALA A 112 4.78 -8.23 -9.16
N VAL A 113 4.35 -8.53 -10.39
CA VAL A 113 5.11 -8.27 -11.60
C VAL A 113 4.30 -7.33 -12.48
N ALA A 114 4.97 -6.31 -13.01
CA ALA A 114 4.39 -5.38 -13.98
C ALA A 114 5.14 -5.52 -15.30
N ASP A 115 4.40 -5.71 -16.40
CA ASP A 115 4.95 -5.84 -17.75
C ASP A 115 5.18 -4.44 -18.40
N VAL A 116 5.71 -3.50 -17.63
CA VAL A 116 5.99 -2.12 -18.05
C VAL A 116 7.37 -1.66 -17.55
N ALA A 117 8.04 -0.80 -18.32
CA ALA A 117 9.30 -0.22 -17.84
C ALA A 117 9.00 0.85 -16.78
N MET A 118 9.92 1.04 -15.84
CA MET A 118 9.79 2.10 -14.82
C MET A 118 9.65 3.50 -15.45
N ALA A 119 10.22 3.72 -16.64
CA ALA A 119 10.08 4.96 -17.39
C ALA A 119 8.64 5.21 -17.89
N ASP A 120 7.86 4.13 -18.11
CA ASP A 120 6.49 4.20 -18.61
C ASP A 120 5.47 4.51 -17.49
N VAL A 121 5.87 4.36 -16.22
CA VAL A 121 5.06 4.76 -15.05
C VAL A 121 4.88 6.29 -14.99
N GLY A 122 5.77 7.06 -15.63
CA GLY A 122 5.69 8.51 -15.69
C GLY A 122 6.32 9.23 -14.49
N ASP A 123 5.96 10.50 -14.31
CA ASP A 123 6.49 11.35 -13.23
C ASP A 123 5.80 11.06 -11.89
N ILE A 124 6.38 10.16 -11.11
CA ILE A 124 5.89 9.77 -9.79
C ILE A 124 5.90 10.91 -8.75
N THR A 125 6.58 12.04 -9.02
CA THR A 125 6.54 13.21 -8.12
C THR A 125 5.21 13.96 -8.20
N ARG A 126 4.42 13.68 -9.24
CA ARG A 126 3.08 14.21 -9.45
C ARG A 126 2.10 13.03 -9.44
N PRO A 127 1.62 12.62 -8.25
CA PRO A 127 0.86 11.39 -8.14
C PRO A 127 -0.44 11.46 -8.95
N ASP A 128 -0.55 10.60 -9.94
CA ASP A 128 -1.79 10.30 -10.64
C ASP A 128 -2.45 9.09 -9.97
N PRO A 129 -3.62 9.25 -9.32
CA PRO A 129 -4.31 8.14 -8.68
C PRO A 129 -4.69 7.00 -9.63
N GLY A 130 -4.90 7.28 -10.92
CA GLY A 130 -5.22 6.25 -11.91
C GLY A 130 -4.01 5.35 -12.21
N VAL A 131 -2.82 5.94 -12.29
CA VAL A 131 -1.58 5.21 -12.61
C VAL A 131 -0.94 4.62 -11.35
N LEU A 132 -0.71 5.43 -10.32
CA LEU A 132 -0.06 4.96 -9.08
C LEU A 132 -0.98 4.07 -8.24
N GLY A 133 -2.30 4.23 -8.36
CA GLY A 133 -3.28 3.35 -7.74
C GLY A 133 -3.15 1.90 -8.20
N GLU A 134 -2.75 1.67 -9.45
CA GLU A 134 -2.49 0.32 -9.96
C GLU A 134 -1.23 -0.32 -9.38
N LEU A 135 -0.29 0.47 -8.85
CA LEU A 135 0.97 -0.01 -8.27
C LEU A 135 0.88 -0.32 -6.78
N VAL A 136 -0.22 0.04 -6.11
CA VAL A 136 -0.43 -0.22 -4.69
C VAL A 136 -1.39 -1.39 -4.49
N TYR A 137 -1.16 -2.19 -3.46
CA TYR A 137 -2.09 -3.25 -3.08
C TYR A 137 -3.19 -2.67 -2.20
N SER A 138 -4.44 -2.91 -2.59
CA SER A 138 -5.62 -2.67 -1.76
C SER A 138 -6.27 -4.01 -1.44
N VAL A 139 -6.72 -4.19 -0.19
CA VAL A 139 -7.41 -5.42 0.23
C VAL A 139 -8.73 -5.55 -0.54
N PRO A 140 -8.90 -6.59 -1.38
CA PRO A 140 -10.12 -6.73 -2.15
C PRO A 140 -11.34 -6.88 -1.23
N GLY A 141 -12.34 -6.03 -1.44
CA GLY A 141 -13.63 -6.12 -0.74
C GLY A 141 -13.66 -5.60 0.70
N ALA A 142 -12.58 -5.00 1.21
CA ALA A 142 -12.58 -4.33 2.51
C ALA A 142 -13.57 -3.15 2.50
N LYS A 143 -14.51 -3.13 3.45
CA LYS A 143 -15.59 -2.13 3.50
C LYS A 143 -15.26 -0.94 4.38
N ASN A 144 -14.33 -1.12 5.32
CA ASN A 144 -13.93 -0.13 6.31
C ASN A 144 -12.50 -0.42 6.80
N VAL A 145 -11.95 0.52 7.57
CA VAL A 145 -10.56 0.46 8.06
C VAL A 145 -10.27 -0.71 9.00
N LEU A 146 -11.28 -1.27 9.67
CA LEU A 146 -11.10 -2.42 10.58
C LEU A 146 -10.84 -3.73 9.80
N GLU A 147 -11.29 -3.80 8.56
CA GLU A 147 -11.08 -4.94 7.67
C GLU A 147 -9.73 -4.88 6.94
N MET A 148 -8.93 -3.83 7.18
CA MET A 148 -7.64 -3.62 6.55
C MET A 148 -6.49 -3.98 7.49
N PRO A 149 -5.37 -4.55 6.97
CA PRO A 149 -4.15 -4.68 7.73
C PRO A 149 -3.59 -3.29 8.03
N LEU A 150 -2.91 -3.16 9.16
CA LEU A 150 -2.22 -1.92 9.53
C LEU A 150 -1.03 -1.62 8.61
N LEU A 151 -0.48 -2.65 7.96
CA LEU A 151 0.55 -2.54 6.95
C LEU A 151 0.35 -3.59 5.86
N ALA A 152 0.35 -3.14 4.60
CA ALA A 152 0.49 -3.98 3.43
C ALA A 152 1.65 -3.48 2.58
N ALA A 153 2.52 -4.38 2.16
CA ALA A 153 3.62 -4.12 1.25
C ALA A 153 3.40 -4.91 -0.05
N GLN A 154 3.69 -4.27 -1.18
CA GLN A 154 3.76 -4.92 -2.49
C GLN A 154 5.15 -4.69 -3.04
N ALA A 155 5.81 -5.74 -3.52
CA ALA A 155 7.13 -5.63 -4.11
C ALA A 155 7.24 -6.49 -5.36
N ARG A 156 8.11 -6.07 -6.28
CA ARG A 156 8.54 -6.92 -7.38
C ARG A 156 9.55 -7.94 -6.87
N THR A 157 9.19 -9.21 -6.94
CA THR A 157 10.08 -10.36 -6.85
C THR A 157 10.60 -10.78 -8.22
#